data_AF-U2RGJ8-F1
#
_entry.id   AF-U2RGJ8-F1
#
_cell.length_a   1.000
_cell.length_b   1.000
_cell.length_c   1.000
_cell.angle_alpha   90.00
_cell.angle_beta   90.00
_cell.angle_gamma   90.00
#
_symmetry.space_group_name_H-M   'P 1'
#
loop_
_entity.id
_entity.type
_entity.pdbx_description
1 polymer ?
#
loop_
_entity_poly.entity_id
_entity_poly.type
_entity_poly.pdbx_seq_one_letter_code
_entity_poly.pdbx_strand_id
1 'polypeptide(L)'
;MKMEKTLKKGLFVAASAVLMGMTLFAGETKTYPKDGKGDQVLGYKNLANSYGISTSFEGNTVYVNRGGAPLERVFGAVEGENQKAEVMKNNKVIINGGVLATNGVWEKDKSIRGGSAYGAAGQSAVVSDNEVIVRGNSNVQGNIYGGYSHRGSVINNKVIIEGTPKFGAGTVLFGGRGSRNVSLKDGKAAPFDVVTGNTLEVKTKNVIVKDVKNFEKFVFNVAVNQVKSNDKLLVLTNTEGVELQKPEIVKVSEKAQISAEEKEQILKEKNKDINVNIDVVLQGKPSKNIKNLKVVLVNAEGGLKLDKLPEDISRTEKGYKYEVKFQQDAKNLYAVINAQLVK
;
A
#
# COMPACT_ATOMS: atom_id res chain seq x y z
N MET A 1 -9.70 6.41 75.88
CA MET A 1 -11.13 6.09 75.98
C MET A 1 -11.78 6.58 74.69
N LYS A 2 -12.31 5.80 73.74
CA LYS A 2 -12.75 4.41 73.62
C LYS A 2 -12.49 3.96 72.16
N MET A 3 -12.16 2.69 71.97
CA MET A 3 -12.30 1.95 70.72
C MET A 3 -13.78 1.66 70.43
N GLU A 4 -14.15 1.55 69.15
CA GLU A 4 -14.92 0.46 68.49
C GLU A 4 -15.50 0.98 67.15
N LYS A 5 -15.09 0.49 65.97
CA LYS A 5 -15.28 -0.81 65.26
C LYS A 5 -16.41 -0.76 64.20
N THR A 6 -15.97 -0.92 62.95
CA THR A 6 -16.55 -1.69 61.82
C THR A 6 -17.91 -1.32 61.21
N LEU A 7 -17.90 -1.07 59.89
CA LEU A 7 -18.53 -1.98 58.91
C LEU A 7 -17.95 -1.84 57.48
N LYS A 8 -17.57 -2.98 56.89
CA LYS A 8 -17.29 -3.19 55.46
C LYS A 8 -18.59 -3.13 54.65
N LYS A 9 -18.57 -2.56 53.44
CA LYS A 9 -18.90 -3.22 52.15
C LYS A 9 -19.04 -2.22 51.00
N GLY A 10 -18.13 -2.36 50.02
CA GLY A 10 -18.37 -2.23 48.58
C GLY A 10 -18.70 -0.86 47.99
N LEU A 11 -17.77 -0.30 47.19
CA LEU A 11 -18.12 0.21 45.86
C LEU A 11 -16.88 0.38 44.97
N PHE A 12 -16.93 -0.30 43.83
CA PHE A 12 -16.31 -0.05 42.54
C PHE A 12 -15.04 0.84 42.43
N VAL A 13 -14.02 0.24 41.82
CA VAL A 13 -12.91 0.92 41.16
C VAL A 13 -13.45 1.90 40.11
N ALA A 14 -13.44 3.19 40.43
CA ALA A 14 -13.61 4.27 39.46
C ALA A 14 -12.22 4.72 38.99
N ALA A 15 -11.63 3.97 38.05
CA ALA A 15 -10.59 4.50 37.17
C ALA A 15 -11.31 5.25 36.05
N SER A 16 -11.84 6.43 36.36
CA SER A 16 -12.53 7.29 35.41
C SER A 16 -11.65 8.49 35.04
N ALA A 17 -11.46 8.62 33.73
CA ALA A 17 -11.18 9.84 32.99
C ALA A 17 -9.75 10.41 33.01
N VAL A 18 -8.89 9.82 32.16
CA VAL A 18 -8.14 10.62 31.17
C VAL A 18 -8.27 9.94 29.81
N LEU A 19 -9.46 10.03 29.20
CA LEU A 19 -9.63 9.82 27.77
C LEU A 19 -9.83 11.21 27.15
N MET A 20 -8.75 11.97 27.05
CA MET A 20 -8.77 13.26 26.35
C MET A 20 -8.80 12.99 24.84
N GLY A 21 -9.99 13.16 24.25
CA GLY A 21 -10.13 13.79 22.94
C GLY A 21 -9.64 13.02 21.72
N MET A 22 -10.03 11.75 21.56
CA MET A 22 -10.20 11.22 20.20
C MET A 22 -11.60 11.60 19.73
N THR A 23 -11.75 12.78 19.12
CA THR A 23 -12.86 13.00 18.20
C THR A 23 -12.71 12.00 17.07
N LEU A 24 -13.47 10.89 17.11
CA LEU A 24 -13.76 10.09 15.92
C LEU A 24 -14.54 11.01 14.97
N PHE A 25 -13.84 11.72 14.08
CA PHE A 25 -14.47 12.15 12.84
C PHE A 25 -14.77 10.87 12.07
N ALA A 26 -16.04 10.45 12.04
CA ALA A 26 -16.47 9.38 11.16
C ALA A 26 -16.17 9.85 9.73
N GLY A 27 -15.14 9.28 9.11
CA GLY A 27 -14.70 9.69 7.78
C GLY A 27 -15.78 9.47 6.74
N GLU A 28 -15.66 10.17 5.61
CA GLU A 28 -16.68 10.16 4.58
C GLU A 28 -16.67 8.85 3.79
N THR A 29 -17.84 8.37 3.38
CA THR A 29 -17.97 7.20 2.49
C THR A 29 -18.57 7.57 1.15
N LYS A 30 -17.87 7.27 0.06
CA LYS A 30 -18.29 7.54 -1.32
C LYS A 30 -18.23 6.26 -2.17
N THR A 31 -19.23 6.06 -3.03
CA THR A 31 -19.32 4.87 -3.90
C THR A 31 -19.57 5.24 -5.36
N TYR A 32 -18.73 4.71 -6.24
CA TYR A 32 -18.86 4.78 -7.70
C TYR A 32 -19.25 3.41 -8.29
N PRO A 33 -20.12 3.33 -9.30
CA PRO A 33 -20.99 4.40 -9.79
C PRO A 33 -22.21 4.59 -8.89
N LYS A 34 -22.72 5.83 -8.79
CA LYS A 34 -24.10 6.14 -8.39
C LYS A 34 -24.65 7.14 -9.39
N ASP A 35 -25.72 6.78 -10.09
CA ASP A 35 -26.48 7.51 -11.11
C ASP A 35 -25.79 8.77 -11.70
N GLY A 36 -24.79 8.53 -12.55
CA GLY A 36 -24.50 9.46 -13.65
C GLY A 36 -23.91 10.83 -13.30
N LYS A 37 -22.96 10.92 -12.37
CA LYS A 37 -21.78 11.82 -12.42
C LYS A 37 -20.89 11.52 -11.21
N GLY A 38 -19.65 11.07 -11.45
CA GLY A 38 -18.67 10.98 -10.37
C GLY A 38 -18.41 12.38 -9.84
N ASP A 39 -18.60 12.59 -8.54
CA ASP A 39 -18.22 13.84 -7.88
C ASP A 39 -16.77 14.17 -8.27
N GLN A 40 -16.62 15.26 -9.02
CA GLN A 40 -15.32 15.73 -9.49
C GLN A 40 -14.57 16.30 -8.30
N VAL A 41 -13.41 15.72 -7.99
CA VAL A 41 -12.51 16.33 -7.03
C VAL A 41 -11.81 17.53 -7.69
N LEU A 42 -12.26 18.73 -7.34
CA LEU A 42 -11.68 20.01 -7.75
C LEU A 42 -10.45 20.34 -6.89
N GLY A 43 -9.36 19.61 -7.12
CA GLY A 43 -8.06 19.88 -6.51
C GLY A 43 -6.92 20.09 -7.49
N TYR A 44 -7.13 19.71 -8.74
CA TYR A 44 -6.13 19.80 -9.80
C TYR A 44 -6.86 20.22 -11.08
N LYS A 45 -6.59 21.44 -11.57
CA LYS A 45 -7.12 21.94 -12.85
C LYS A 45 -6.99 20.84 -13.93
N ASN A 46 -8.10 20.49 -14.56
CA ASN A 46 -8.23 19.61 -15.74
C ASN A 46 -8.10 18.08 -15.52
N LEU A 47 -8.78 17.51 -14.53
CA LEU A 47 -8.93 16.05 -14.44
C LEU A 47 -10.38 15.62 -14.70
N ALA A 48 -10.71 15.50 -15.99
CA ALA A 48 -11.99 14.89 -16.37
C ALA A 48 -12.07 13.47 -15.78
N ASN A 49 -13.23 13.05 -15.29
CA ASN A 49 -13.48 11.67 -14.84
C ASN A 49 -12.61 11.17 -13.65
N SER A 50 -12.24 12.04 -12.71
CA SER A 50 -11.64 11.64 -11.42
C SER A 50 -12.67 11.61 -10.28
N TYR A 51 -12.46 10.74 -9.30
CA TYR A 51 -13.37 10.50 -8.18
C TYR A 51 -12.63 10.42 -6.84
N GLY A 52 -13.23 10.92 -5.77
CA GLY A 52 -12.63 10.88 -4.43
C GLY A 52 -13.23 11.90 -3.47
N ILE A 53 -12.53 12.13 -2.36
CA ILE A 53 -12.95 13.03 -1.28
C ILE A 53 -11.90 14.11 -1.07
N SER A 54 -12.32 15.38 -1.04
CA SER A 54 -11.47 16.55 -0.74
C SER A 54 -12.00 17.42 0.40
N THR A 55 -13.12 17.03 0.99
CA THR A 55 -13.77 17.71 2.13
C THR A 55 -13.27 17.20 3.48
N SER A 56 -12.68 16.00 3.50
CA SER A 56 -12.00 15.40 4.66
C SER A 56 -10.70 14.74 4.21
N PHE A 57 -9.70 14.72 5.09
CA PHE A 57 -8.38 14.11 4.83
C PHE A 57 -8.12 12.83 5.64
N GLU A 58 -9.06 12.46 6.52
CA GLU A 58 -8.86 11.35 7.44
C GLU A 58 -10.07 10.40 7.50
N GLY A 59 -9.79 9.10 7.61
CA GLY A 59 -10.79 8.07 7.89
C GLY A 59 -11.77 7.76 6.75
N ASN A 60 -11.54 8.31 5.55
CA ASN A 60 -12.48 8.18 4.44
C ASN A 60 -12.51 6.77 3.84
N THR A 61 -13.62 6.40 3.19
CA THR A 61 -13.72 5.17 2.39
C THR A 61 -14.34 5.44 1.02
N VAL A 62 -13.63 5.05 -0.04
CA VAL A 62 -14.07 5.18 -1.43
C VAL A 62 -14.22 3.81 -2.08
N TYR A 63 -15.40 3.51 -2.57
CA TYR A 63 -15.71 2.29 -3.32
C TYR A 63 -15.78 2.57 -4.81
N VAL A 64 -15.18 1.69 -5.62
CA VAL A 64 -15.32 1.64 -7.07
C VAL A 64 -15.83 0.27 -7.48
N ASN A 65 -17.13 0.18 -7.66
CA ASN A 65 -17.86 -1.01 -8.08
C ASN A 65 -17.83 -1.18 -9.59
N ARG A 66 -18.33 -2.32 -10.05
CA ARG A 66 -18.51 -2.61 -11.47
C ARG A 66 -19.59 -1.69 -12.08
N GLY A 67 -19.36 -1.27 -13.32
CA GLY A 67 -20.28 -0.39 -14.06
C GLY A 67 -19.83 1.07 -14.05
N GLY A 68 -20.53 1.92 -14.81
CA GLY A 68 -20.16 3.33 -14.99
C GLY A 68 -19.11 3.54 -16.07
N ALA A 69 -18.81 4.82 -16.32
CA ALA A 69 -17.74 5.22 -17.23
C ALA A 69 -16.36 4.90 -16.64
N PRO A 70 -15.35 4.63 -17.47
CA PRO A 70 -13.98 4.49 -16.99
C PRO A 70 -13.50 5.74 -16.21
N LEU A 71 -12.86 5.52 -15.05
CA LEU A 71 -12.29 6.59 -14.24
C LEU A 71 -10.82 6.85 -14.60
N GLU A 72 -10.42 8.11 -14.55
CA GLU A 72 -9.03 8.54 -14.62
C GLU A 72 -8.31 8.31 -13.30
N ARG A 73 -8.90 8.76 -12.19
CA ARG A 73 -8.25 8.67 -10.88
C ARG A 73 -9.25 8.43 -9.77
N VAL A 74 -8.78 7.74 -8.75
CA VAL A 74 -9.54 7.45 -7.53
C VAL A 74 -8.69 7.84 -6.33
N PHE A 75 -9.22 8.68 -5.45
CA PHE A 75 -8.53 9.16 -4.25
C PHE A 75 -9.33 8.86 -2.99
N GLY A 76 -8.72 8.22 -1.99
CA GLY A 76 -9.36 8.10 -0.66
C GLY A 76 -9.45 9.47 0.05
N ALA A 77 -8.41 10.29 -0.11
CA ALA A 77 -8.42 11.72 0.22
C ALA A 77 -7.48 12.49 -0.72
N VAL A 78 -7.78 13.75 -1.01
CA VAL A 78 -6.94 14.57 -1.89
C VAL A 78 -7.14 16.06 -1.63
N GLU A 79 -6.05 16.83 -1.69
CA GLU A 79 -6.11 18.30 -1.53
C GLU A 79 -6.98 18.94 -2.62
N GLY A 80 -7.84 19.87 -2.20
CA GLY A 80 -8.53 20.80 -3.11
C GLY A 80 -7.65 21.98 -3.50
N GLU A 81 -8.15 22.87 -4.36
CA GLU A 81 -7.41 24.10 -4.72
C GLU A 81 -7.12 24.99 -3.50
N ASN A 82 -8.03 24.99 -2.52
CA ASN A 82 -7.99 25.89 -1.36
C ASN A 82 -7.75 25.18 -0.02
N GLN A 83 -7.63 23.85 -0.02
CA GLN A 83 -7.45 23.05 1.18
C GLN A 83 -6.09 22.36 1.16
N LYS A 84 -5.29 22.59 2.21
CA LYS A 84 -4.01 21.95 2.42
C LYS A 84 -4.09 21.07 3.65
N ALA A 85 -3.53 19.87 3.54
CA ALA A 85 -3.46 18.92 4.63
C ALA A 85 -2.02 18.87 5.15
N GLU A 86 -1.86 18.87 6.47
CA GLU A 86 -0.59 18.48 7.09
C GLU A 86 -0.45 16.96 7.12
N VAL A 87 -1.56 16.25 7.35
CA VAL A 87 -1.62 14.79 7.41
C VAL A 87 -2.85 14.30 6.64
N MET A 88 -2.69 13.20 5.89
CA MET A 88 -3.79 12.44 5.30
C MET A 88 -3.66 10.99 5.72
N LYS A 89 -4.59 10.50 6.54
CA LYS A 89 -4.44 9.18 7.15
C LYS A 89 -5.71 8.36 7.27
N ASN A 90 -5.55 7.05 7.39
CA ASN A 90 -6.64 6.10 7.59
C ASN A 90 -7.70 6.12 6.47
N ASN A 91 -7.34 6.59 5.26
CA ASN A 91 -8.25 6.57 4.13
C ASN A 91 -8.17 5.22 3.40
N LYS A 92 -9.29 4.80 2.83
CA LYS A 92 -9.43 3.50 2.19
C LYS A 92 -10.01 3.64 0.79
N VAL A 93 -9.35 3.07 -0.21
CA VAL A 93 -9.87 2.92 -1.57
C VAL A 93 -10.11 1.45 -1.86
N ILE A 94 -11.31 1.09 -2.33
CA ILE A 94 -11.69 -0.30 -2.60
C ILE A 94 -12.22 -0.39 -4.03
N ILE A 95 -11.48 -1.07 -4.91
CA ILE A 95 -11.88 -1.32 -6.29
C ILE A 95 -12.47 -2.73 -6.39
N ASN A 96 -13.79 -2.86 -6.47
CA ASN A 96 -14.57 -4.11 -6.45
C ASN A 96 -14.80 -4.72 -7.86
N GLY A 97 -14.64 -3.94 -8.93
CA GLY A 97 -14.86 -4.43 -10.29
C GLY A 97 -15.00 -3.35 -11.38
N GLY A 98 -14.57 -2.12 -11.11
CA GLY A 98 -14.63 -1.00 -12.06
C GLY A 98 -13.47 -0.96 -13.04
N VAL A 99 -13.51 0.01 -13.95
CA VAL A 99 -12.50 0.23 -14.99
C VAL A 99 -11.79 1.56 -14.75
N LEU A 100 -10.47 1.50 -14.55
CA LEU A 100 -9.57 2.64 -14.44
C LEU A 100 -8.64 2.60 -15.66
N ALA A 101 -9.04 3.20 -16.79
CA ALA A 101 -8.43 2.89 -18.09
C ALA A 101 -8.16 4.07 -19.04
N THR A 102 -8.48 5.30 -18.64
CA THR A 102 -8.45 6.45 -19.55
C THR A 102 -7.05 7.08 -19.67
N ASN A 103 -6.83 7.84 -20.75
CA ASN A 103 -5.55 8.41 -21.17
C ASN A 103 -5.06 9.61 -20.32
N GLY A 104 -5.50 9.73 -19.07
CA GLY A 104 -5.11 10.84 -18.20
C GLY A 104 -3.61 10.80 -17.91
N VAL A 105 -2.89 11.83 -18.33
CA VAL A 105 -1.44 11.96 -18.12
C VAL A 105 -1.18 12.57 -16.74
N TRP A 106 -0.46 11.85 -15.85
CA TRP A 106 -0.08 12.36 -14.52
C TRP A 106 1.18 13.23 -14.55
N GLU A 107 2.17 12.91 -15.40
CA GLU A 107 3.47 13.57 -15.41
C GLU A 107 3.74 14.23 -16.77
N LYS A 108 4.41 15.39 -16.75
CA LYS A 108 4.77 16.16 -17.95
C LYS A 108 5.45 15.32 -19.05
N ASP A 109 6.02 14.16 -18.70
CA ASP A 109 6.72 13.25 -19.61
C ASP A 109 5.84 12.20 -20.31
N LYS A 110 4.51 12.19 -20.09
CA LYS A 110 3.56 11.25 -20.74
C LYS A 110 3.86 9.77 -20.49
N SER A 111 4.68 9.43 -19.49
CA SER A 111 5.17 8.06 -19.27
C SER A 111 4.18 7.16 -18.52
N ILE A 112 3.28 7.74 -17.72
CA ILE A 112 2.21 7.02 -17.01
C ILE A 112 0.90 7.23 -17.77
N ARG A 113 0.36 6.12 -18.29
CA ARG A 113 -0.92 6.05 -19.02
C ARG A 113 -1.87 5.12 -18.29
N GLY A 114 -3.16 5.44 -18.29
CA GLY A 114 -4.20 4.62 -17.67
C GLY A 114 -4.68 5.16 -16.32
N GLY A 115 -5.85 4.69 -15.87
CA GLY A 115 -6.45 5.20 -14.65
C GLY A 115 -5.75 4.71 -13.39
N SER A 116 -5.56 5.60 -12.40
CA SER A 116 -4.78 5.35 -11.18
C SER A 116 -5.61 5.39 -9.89
N ALA A 117 -5.13 4.70 -8.86
CA ALA A 117 -5.73 4.72 -7.52
C ALA A 117 -4.71 5.18 -6.47
N TYR A 118 -5.19 5.99 -5.52
CA TYR A 118 -4.37 6.61 -4.47
C TYR A 118 -5.08 6.44 -3.13
N GLY A 119 -4.42 5.85 -2.13
CA GLY A 119 -4.96 5.82 -0.76
C GLY A 119 -5.25 7.23 -0.26
N ALA A 120 -4.30 8.15 -0.46
CA ALA A 120 -4.52 9.59 -0.46
C ALA A 120 -3.46 10.32 -1.30
N ALA A 121 -3.71 11.58 -1.66
CA ALA A 121 -2.82 12.41 -2.48
C ALA A 121 -2.69 13.86 -1.97
N GLY A 122 -1.52 14.21 -1.43
CA GLY A 122 -1.20 15.55 -0.91
C GLY A 122 -0.09 16.27 -1.69
N GLN A 123 0.08 17.57 -1.46
CA GLN A 123 1.22 18.33 -1.98
C GLN A 123 2.38 18.35 -0.99
N SER A 124 2.10 18.55 0.29
CA SER A 124 3.13 18.59 1.34
C SER A 124 2.70 17.85 2.61
N ALA A 125 1.62 17.08 2.51
CA ALA A 125 1.09 16.28 3.61
C ALA A 125 1.96 15.06 3.90
N VAL A 126 2.01 14.65 5.17
CA VAL A 126 2.36 13.28 5.54
C VAL A 126 1.18 12.38 5.18
N VAL A 127 1.41 11.43 4.28
CA VAL A 127 0.38 10.51 3.80
C VAL A 127 0.63 9.15 4.42
N SER A 128 -0.18 8.77 5.40
CA SER A 128 0.11 7.61 6.24
C SER A 128 -1.10 6.73 6.54
N ASP A 129 -0.87 5.46 6.82
CA ASP A 129 -1.90 4.53 7.27
C ASP A 129 -3.10 4.40 6.30
N ASN A 130 -2.90 4.69 5.01
CA ASN A 130 -3.95 4.55 4.00
C ASN A 130 -3.93 3.16 3.39
N GLU A 131 -5.08 2.68 2.94
CA GLU A 131 -5.22 1.38 2.30
C GLU A 131 -5.79 1.52 0.88
N VAL A 132 -5.17 0.82 -0.09
CA VAL A 132 -5.77 0.60 -1.41
C VAL A 132 -5.99 -0.90 -1.60
N ILE A 133 -7.23 -1.30 -1.78
CA ILE A 133 -7.65 -2.68 -1.99
C ILE A 133 -8.14 -2.83 -3.42
N VAL A 134 -7.46 -3.64 -4.23
CA VAL A 134 -7.89 -3.95 -5.59
C VAL A 134 -8.34 -5.40 -5.65
N ARG A 135 -9.62 -5.59 -6.01
CA ARG A 135 -10.27 -6.90 -5.92
C ARG A 135 -11.32 -7.18 -6.99
N GLY A 136 -11.91 -8.37 -6.91
CA GLY A 136 -12.88 -8.84 -7.90
C GLY A 136 -12.26 -8.93 -9.29
N ASN A 137 -13.05 -8.69 -10.34
CA ASN A 137 -12.57 -8.64 -11.73
C ASN A 137 -12.34 -7.18 -12.16
N SER A 138 -11.62 -6.41 -11.34
CA SER A 138 -11.29 -5.01 -11.61
C SER A 138 -10.29 -4.88 -12.76
N ASN A 139 -10.33 -3.76 -13.48
CA ASN A 139 -9.39 -3.46 -14.55
C ASN A 139 -8.70 -2.12 -14.28
N VAL A 140 -7.42 -2.15 -13.92
CA VAL A 140 -6.63 -0.95 -13.59
C VAL A 140 -5.44 -0.82 -14.55
N GLN A 141 -5.49 0.14 -15.45
CA GLN A 141 -4.47 0.34 -16.48
C GLN A 141 -3.34 1.28 -16.07
N GLY A 142 -3.56 2.12 -15.04
CA GLY A 142 -2.55 3.00 -14.48
C GLY A 142 -1.85 2.39 -13.25
N ASN A 143 -1.15 3.24 -12.51
CA ASN A 143 -0.44 2.85 -11.29
C ASN A 143 -1.34 2.86 -10.06
N ILE A 144 -0.92 2.13 -9.04
CA ILE A 144 -1.55 2.11 -7.72
C ILE A 144 -0.57 2.66 -6.70
N TYR A 145 -1.06 3.56 -5.85
CA TYR A 145 -0.28 4.23 -4.82
C TYR A 145 -0.93 3.99 -3.46
N GLY A 146 -0.23 3.34 -2.53
CA GLY A 146 -0.64 3.30 -1.12
C GLY A 146 -0.85 4.73 -0.58
N GLY A 147 0.03 5.65 -1.00
CA GLY A 147 -0.18 7.09 -0.90
C GLY A 147 0.68 7.86 -1.89
N TYR A 148 0.39 9.15 -2.06
CA TYR A 148 1.21 10.07 -2.85
C TYR A 148 1.36 11.40 -2.13
N SER A 149 2.58 11.92 -2.03
CA SER A 149 2.80 13.28 -1.57
C SER A 149 3.91 13.93 -2.37
N HIS A 150 3.68 15.13 -2.93
CA HIS A 150 4.68 15.78 -3.77
C HIS A 150 5.97 16.13 -2.98
N ARG A 151 5.82 16.55 -1.71
CA ARG A 151 6.89 17.03 -0.82
C ARG A 151 6.78 16.53 0.63
N GLY A 152 5.98 15.51 0.90
CA GLY A 152 5.81 14.95 2.24
C GLY A 152 6.12 13.45 2.28
N SER A 153 6.28 12.92 3.50
CA SER A 153 6.51 11.50 3.71
C SER A 153 5.26 10.69 3.36
N VAL A 154 5.47 9.49 2.85
CA VAL A 154 4.43 8.55 2.44
C VAL A 154 4.75 7.18 3.05
N ILE A 155 4.27 6.96 4.26
CA ILE A 155 4.71 5.85 5.14
C ILE A 155 3.53 5.05 5.67
N ASN A 156 3.74 3.81 6.12
CA ASN A 156 2.72 2.94 6.72
C ASN A 156 1.47 2.68 5.85
N ASN A 157 1.54 2.94 4.54
CA ASN A 157 0.43 2.70 3.64
C ASN A 157 0.41 1.24 3.19
N LYS A 158 -0.77 0.74 2.84
CA LYS A 158 -0.98 -0.66 2.50
C LYS A 158 -1.67 -0.81 1.15
N VAL A 159 -1.09 -1.62 0.27
CA VAL A 159 -1.73 -2.05 -0.98
C VAL A 159 -2.11 -3.52 -0.82
N ILE A 160 -3.39 -3.85 -1.05
CA ILE A 160 -3.92 -5.21 -0.93
C ILE A 160 -4.46 -5.64 -2.29
N ILE A 161 -3.99 -6.77 -2.80
CA ILE A 161 -4.48 -7.38 -4.03
C ILE A 161 -5.17 -8.71 -3.70
N GLU A 162 -6.46 -8.82 -4.02
CA GLU A 162 -7.25 -10.04 -3.80
C GLU A 162 -8.18 -10.31 -4.99
N GLY A 163 -8.80 -11.49 -5.10
CA GLY A 163 -9.65 -11.81 -6.25
C GLY A 163 -8.88 -11.99 -7.57
N THR A 164 -9.38 -11.47 -8.69
CA THR A 164 -8.79 -11.66 -10.03
C THR A 164 -8.68 -10.35 -10.83
N PRO A 165 -8.03 -9.30 -10.29
CA PRO A 165 -7.88 -8.04 -11.00
C PRO A 165 -6.93 -8.18 -12.19
N LYS A 166 -7.13 -7.32 -13.19
CA LYS A 166 -6.27 -7.18 -14.36
C LYS A 166 -5.57 -5.84 -14.32
N PHE A 167 -4.27 -5.85 -14.56
CA PHE A 167 -3.45 -4.66 -14.60
C PHE A 167 -2.96 -4.37 -16.03
N GLY A 168 -2.72 -3.10 -16.33
CA GLY A 168 -2.09 -2.69 -17.57
C GLY A 168 -0.64 -3.14 -17.64
N ALA A 169 -0.11 -3.29 -18.87
CA ALA A 169 1.29 -3.71 -19.08
C ALA A 169 2.32 -2.72 -18.48
N GLY A 170 1.91 -1.47 -18.23
CA GLY A 170 2.73 -0.44 -17.60
C GLY A 170 2.50 -0.25 -16.10
N THR A 171 1.55 -0.98 -15.49
CA THR A 171 1.13 -0.74 -14.10
C THR A 171 2.25 -1.05 -13.12
N VAL A 172 2.57 -0.09 -12.26
CA VAL A 172 3.47 -0.24 -11.12
C VAL A 172 2.68 -0.08 -9.81
N LEU A 173 2.99 -0.91 -8.83
CA LEU A 173 2.49 -0.77 -7.47
C LEU A 173 3.50 0.01 -6.62
N PHE A 174 3.03 1.06 -5.95
CA PHE A 174 3.84 1.88 -5.06
C PHE A 174 3.32 1.78 -3.63
N GLY A 175 4.20 1.47 -2.68
CA GLY A 175 3.89 1.62 -1.26
C GLY A 175 3.69 3.09 -0.91
N GLY A 176 4.69 3.90 -1.25
CA GLY A 176 4.60 5.36 -1.24
C GLY A 176 5.27 5.98 -2.47
N ARG A 177 4.87 7.21 -2.80
CA ARG A 177 5.41 7.93 -3.95
C ARG A 177 5.55 9.43 -3.69
N GLY A 178 6.76 9.92 -3.94
CA GLY A 178 7.08 11.34 -4.03
C GLY A 178 7.14 11.86 -5.47
N SER A 179 7.29 13.17 -5.64
CA SER A 179 7.58 13.76 -6.96
C SER A 179 9.01 13.47 -7.41
N ARG A 180 9.18 13.01 -8.66
CA ARG A 180 10.49 12.77 -9.29
C ARG A 180 11.39 14.01 -9.39
N ASN A 181 10.80 15.20 -9.32
CA ASN A 181 11.51 16.48 -9.30
C ASN A 181 10.83 17.38 -8.28
N VAL A 182 11.45 17.53 -7.11
CA VAL A 182 10.96 18.49 -6.13
C VAL A 182 11.68 19.82 -6.35
N SER A 183 10.96 20.82 -6.85
CA SER A 183 11.30 22.22 -6.58
C SER A 183 10.57 22.60 -5.30
N LEU A 184 11.31 22.85 -4.24
CA LEU A 184 10.76 23.27 -2.95
C LEU A 184 10.36 24.74 -3.10
N LYS A 185 9.06 25.00 -3.18
CA LYS A 185 8.55 26.35 -2.98
C LYS A 185 8.40 26.53 -1.47
N ASP A 186 8.72 27.72 -0.96
CA ASP A 186 8.54 28.10 0.44
C ASP A 186 9.61 27.60 1.46
N GLY A 187 10.79 27.17 0.97
CA GLY A 187 12.02 27.09 1.78
C GLY A 187 12.06 26.05 2.91
N LYS A 188 11.06 25.16 3.02
CA LYS A 188 11.05 24.09 4.01
C LYS A 188 11.18 22.73 3.35
N ALA A 189 12.34 22.11 3.53
CA ALA A 189 12.60 20.74 3.15
C ALA A 189 12.65 19.88 4.41
N ALA A 190 11.80 18.86 4.50
CA ALA A 190 12.07 17.74 5.38
C ALA A 190 12.62 16.59 4.52
N PRO A 191 13.49 15.71 5.02
CA PRO A 191 13.66 14.41 4.39
C PRO A 191 12.28 13.72 4.34
N PHE A 192 11.86 13.29 3.16
CA PHE A 192 10.59 12.58 3.00
C PHE A 192 10.85 11.12 2.68
N ASP A 193 10.42 10.28 3.62
CA ASP A 193 10.44 8.84 3.53
C ASP A 193 9.23 8.37 2.72
N VAL A 194 9.44 7.49 1.76
CA VAL A 194 8.36 6.91 0.94
C VAL A 194 8.29 5.39 1.04
N VAL A 195 9.01 4.79 2.00
CA VAL A 195 9.20 3.34 2.13
C VAL A 195 8.71 2.83 3.48
N THR A 196 9.08 3.50 4.58
CA THR A 196 8.88 2.94 5.92
C THR A 196 7.42 2.59 6.19
N GLY A 197 7.21 1.40 6.73
CA GLY A 197 5.95 0.74 7.03
C GLY A 197 5.11 0.35 5.82
N ASN A 198 5.47 0.77 4.60
CA ASN A 198 4.64 0.51 3.45
C ASN A 198 4.62 -0.99 3.12
N THR A 199 3.41 -1.53 2.96
CA THR A 199 3.17 -2.96 2.84
C THR A 199 2.41 -3.30 1.56
N LEU A 200 2.92 -4.26 0.79
CA LEU A 200 2.17 -4.95 -0.25
C LEU A 200 1.65 -6.27 0.30
N GLU A 201 0.34 -6.46 0.32
CA GLU A 201 -0.29 -7.74 0.67
C GLU A 201 -0.94 -8.36 -0.58
N VAL A 202 -0.48 -9.55 -0.96
CA VAL A 202 -1.02 -10.32 -2.08
C VAL A 202 -1.78 -11.52 -1.52
N LYS A 203 -3.10 -11.55 -1.78
CA LYS A 203 -4.01 -12.60 -1.31
C LYS A 203 -4.54 -13.50 -2.42
N THR A 204 -3.96 -13.40 -3.60
CA THR A 204 -4.37 -14.15 -4.78
C THR A 204 -3.14 -14.55 -5.59
N LYS A 205 -3.36 -15.22 -6.71
CA LYS A 205 -2.31 -15.66 -7.63
C LYS A 205 -2.46 -15.02 -9.00
N ASN A 206 -1.41 -15.11 -9.80
CA ASN A 206 -1.31 -14.53 -11.14
C ASN A 206 -1.55 -13.02 -11.13
N VAL A 207 -1.06 -12.32 -10.11
CA VAL A 207 -0.98 -10.86 -10.11
C VAL A 207 0.17 -10.47 -11.04
N ILE A 208 -0.14 -9.91 -12.20
CA ILE A 208 0.85 -9.50 -13.19
C ILE A 208 0.90 -7.98 -13.22
N VAL A 209 2.05 -7.40 -12.91
CA VAL A 209 2.31 -5.96 -12.97
C VAL A 209 3.69 -5.72 -13.57
N LYS A 210 3.98 -4.50 -14.01
CA LYS A 210 5.30 -4.14 -14.52
C LYS A 210 6.34 -4.23 -13.42
N ASP A 211 6.07 -3.57 -12.29
CA ASP A 211 7.05 -3.41 -11.22
C ASP A 211 6.37 -3.14 -9.86
N VAL A 212 7.16 -3.21 -8.80
CA VAL A 212 6.77 -2.88 -7.42
C VAL A 212 7.86 -2.04 -6.77
N LYS A 213 7.47 -0.94 -6.12
CA LYS A 213 8.42 0.06 -5.62
C LYS A 213 8.03 0.59 -4.25
N ASN A 214 9.05 0.92 -3.46
CA ASN A 214 8.92 1.62 -2.18
C ASN A 214 8.03 0.91 -1.15
N PHE A 215 8.21 -0.40 -1.01
CA PHE A 215 7.59 -1.21 0.03
C PHE A 215 8.69 -1.68 0.99
N GLU A 216 8.43 -1.59 2.29
CA GLU A 216 9.27 -2.21 3.31
C GLU A 216 8.87 -3.67 3.55
N LYS A 217 7.60 -4.01 3.31
CA LYS A 217 7.07 -5.35 3.59
C LYS A 217 6.24 -5.93 2.45
N PHE A 218 6.45 -7.20 2.16
CA PHE A 218 5.64 -8.00 1.26
C PHE A 218 5.00 -9.12 2.07
N VAL A 219 3.68 -9.24 1.99
CA VAL A 219 2.91 -10.28 2.68
C VAL A 219 2.17 -11.10 1.64
N PHE A 220 2.57 -12.36 1.48
CA PHE A 220 1.85 -13.32 0.65
C PHE A 220 0.88 -14.09 1.54
N ASN A 221 -0.37 -13.63 1.55
CA ASN A 221 -1.42 -14.12 2.42
C ASN A 221 -2.44 -14.95 1.64
N VAL A 222 -2.12 -16.23 1.42
CA VAL A 222 -2.84 -17.09 0.48
C VAL A 222 -3.59 -18.21 1.18
N ALA A 223 -4.78 -18.54 0.68
CA ALA A 223 -5.53 -19.68 1.19
C ALA A 223 -4.89 -21.00 0.77
N VAL A 224 -4.78 -21.93 1.71
CA VAL A 224 -4.13 -23.24 1.53
C VAL A 224 -4.75 -24.06 0.40
N ASN A 225 -6.04 -23.85 0.12
CA ASN A 225 -6.78 -24.53 -0.95
C ASN A 225 -6.69 -23.82 -2.32
N GLN A 226 -6.07 -22.64 -2.41
CA GLN A 226 -5.98 -21.85 -3.64
C GLN A 226 -4.62 -21.94 -4.33
N VAL A 227 -3.59 -22.44 -3.64
CA VAL A 227 -2.22 -22.56 -4.14
C VAL A 227 -1.82 -24.01 -4.41
N LYS A 228 -1.08 -24.19 -5.50
CA LYS A 228 -0.46 -25.46 -5.93
C LYS A 228 1.02 -25.25 -6.23
N SER A 229 1.74 -26.36 -6.43
CA SER A 229 3.15 -26.30 -6.78
C SER A 229 3.34 -25.48 -8.07
N ASN A 230 4.33 -24.60 -8.06
CA ASN A 230 4.69 -23.68 -9.14
C ASN A 230 3.63 -22.62 -9.50
N ASP A 231 2.56 -22.48 -8.71
CA ASP A 231 1.69 -21.30 -8.82
C ASP A 231 2.55 -20.05 -8.57
N LYS A 232 2.29 -19.00 -9.36
CA LYS A 232 2.94 -17.69 -9.23
C LYS A 232 2.01 -16.73 -8.53
N LEU A 233 2.46 -16.11 -7.45
CA LEU A 233 1.65 -15.12 -6.74
C LEU A 233 1.76 -13.75 -7.39
N LEU A 234 2.99 -13.22 -7.48
CA LEU A 234 3.31 -11.96 -8.12
C LEU A 234 4.28 -12.17 -9.29
N VAL A 235 3.91 -11.65 -10.46
CA VAL A 235 4.73 -11.64 -11.68
C VAL A 235 5.05 -10.20 -12.03
N LEU A 236 6.34 -9.91 -12.18
CA LEU A 236 6.90 -8.62 -12.55
C LEU A 236 7.44 -8.71 -13.98
N THR A 237 6.86 -7.94 -14.89
CA THR A 237 7.22 -7.95 -16.31
C THR A 237 8.33 -6.96 -16.67
N ASN A 238 9.03 -6.41 -15.68
CA ASN A 238 10.18 -5.55 -15.90
C ASN A 238 11.33 -6.36 -16.54
N THR A 239 11.72 -5.97 -17.76
CA THR A 239 12.77 -6.62 -18.54
C THR A 239 14.18 -6.17 -18.16
N GLU A 240 14.33 -5.08 -17.41
CA GLU A 240 15.62 -4.55 -16.92
C GLU A 240 16.08 -5.25 -15.63
N GLY A 241 15.23 -6.10 -15.04
CA GLY A 241 15.44 -6.74 -13.75
C GLY A 241 14.88 -5.93 -12.58
N VAL A 242 14.66 -6.60 -11.45
CA VAL A 242 14.01 -6.04 -10.26
C VAL A 242 14.90 -6.21 -9.03
N GLU A 243 15.22 -5.09 -8.39
CA GLU A 243 15.92 -5.00 -7.10
C GLU A 243 14.91 -4.53 -6.04
N LEU A 244 14.29 -5.48 -5.32
CA LEU A 244 13.24 -5.13 -4.34
C LEU A 244 13.78 -4.29 -3.17
N GLN A 245 15.06 -4.46 -2.84
CA GLN A 245 15.75 -3.83 -1.70
C GLN A 245 16.22 -2.40 -1.99
N LYS A 246 15.85 -1.86 -3.16
CA LYS A 246 16.25 -0.53 -3.60
C LYS A 246 15.01 0.34 -3.88
N PRO A 247 14.88 1.51 -3.24
CA PRO A 247 13.78 2.42 -3.54
C PRO A 247 13.88 2.96 -4.95
N GLU A 248 12.76 3.48 -5.46
CA GLU A 248 12.83 4.38 -6.60
C GLU A 248 13.58 5.66 -6.21
N ILE A 249 14.71 5.91 -6.86
CA ILE A 249 15.48 7.14 -6.65
C ILE A 249 14.65 8.34 -7.07
N VAL A 250 14.45 9.27 -6.13
CA VAL A 250 13.74 10.52 -6.37
C VAL A 250 14.74 11.67 -6.47
N LYS A 251 14.79 12.36 -7.62
CA LYS A 251 15.74 13.48 -7.82
C LYS A 251 15.29 14.74 -7.08
N VAL A 252 16.27 15.47 -6.54
CA VAL A 252 16.08 16.82 -6.02
C VAL A 252 16.48 17.81 -7.11
N SER A 253 15.65 18.81 -7.40
CA SER A 253 15.96 19.80 -8.43
C SER A 253 17.18 20.63 -8.03
N GLU A 254 18.10 20.87 -8.97
CA GLU A 254 19.23 21.78 -8.76
C GLU A 254 18.81 23.23 -8.48
N LYS A 255 17.57 23.60 -8.85
CA LYS A 255 16.99 24.92 -8.60
C LYS A 255 16.36 25.05 -7.21
N ALA A 256 16.39 24.02 -6.38
CA ALA A 256 15.87 24.09 -5.02
C ALA A 256 16.74 25.03 -4.17
N GLN A 257 16.11 26.01 -3.51
CA GLN A 257 16.77 26.91 -2.56
C GLN A 257 16.88 26.22 -1.19
N ILE A 258 17.83 25.29 -1.06
CA ILE A 258 18.15 24.58 0.19
C ILE A 258 19.66 24.54 0.41
N SER A 259 20.10 24.41 1.64
CA SER A 259 21.52 24.21 1.96
C SER A 259 22.05 22.88 1.38
N ALA A 260 23.37 22.77 1.24
CA ALA A 260 24.00 21.54 0.77
C ALA A 260 23.74 20.37 1.72
N GLU A 261 23.74 20.66 3.02
CA GLU A 261 23.50 19.73 4.11
C GLU A 261 22.06 19.19 4.09
N GLU A 262 21.05 20.06 3.93
CA GLU A 262 19.65 19.64 3.80
C GLU A 262 19.44 18.78 2.55
N LYS A 263 20.08 19.14 1.44
CA LYS A 263 20.03 18.35 0.21
C LYS A 263 20.59 16.96 0.41
N GLU A 264 21.72 16.83 1.10
CA GLU A 264 22.34 15.55 1.41
C GLU A 264 21.45 14.70 2.32
N GLN A 265 20.85 15.29 3.36
CA GLN A 265 19.93 14.57 4.26
C GLN A 265 18.69 14.04 3.52
N ILE A 266 18.07 14.85 2.65
CA ILE A 266 16.93 14.42 1.82
C ILE A 266 17.33 13.29 0.88
N LEU A 267 18.49 13.38 0.24
CA LEU A 267 18.98 12.34 -0.67
C LEU A 267 19.31 11.05 0.08
N LYS A 268 19.89 11.15 1.27
CA LYS A 268 20.17 9.99 2.13
C LYS A 268 18.89 9.26 2.52
N GLU A 269 17.86 9.98 2.94
CA GLU A 269 16.58 9.36 3.31
C GLU A 269 15.86 8.75 2.10
N LYS A 270 15.91 9.42 0.94
CA LYS A 270 15.30 8.92 -0.31
C LYS A 270 15.98 7.71 -0.92
N ASN A 271 17.30 7.63 -0.76
CA ASN A 271 18.12 6.59 -1.35
C ASN A 271 18.60 5.58 -0.30
N LYS A 272 17.99 5.56 0.90
CA LYS A 272 18.36 4.61 1.94
C LYS A 272 18.15 3.19 1.45
N ASP A 273 19.10 2.31 1.78
CA ASP A 273 18.96 0.89 1.50
C ASP A 273 17.75 0.32 2.24
N ILE A 274 17.00 -0.57 1.59
CA ILE A 274 15.79 -1.14 2.18
C ILE A 274 16.03 -2.62 2.45
N ASN A 275 15.83 -3.02 3.71
CA ASN A 275 15.69 -4.42 4.04
C ASN A 275 14.23 -4.85 3.85
N VAL A 276 13.86 -5.27 2.64
CA VAL A 276 12.50 -5.74 2.38
C VAL A 276 12.21 -7.00 3.19
N ASN A 277 11.21 -6.93 4.06
CA ASN A 277 10.71 -8.04 4.84
C ASN A 277 9.67 -8.82 4.03
N ILE A 278 9.85 -10.12 3.87
CA ILE A 278 8.92 -10.98 3.14
C ILE A 278 8.30 -11.98 4.10
N ASP A 279 6.97 -12.00 4.13
CA ASP A 279 6.17 -12.86 4.99
C ASP A 279 5.24 -13.73 4.14
N VAL A 280 5.02 -14.96 4.58
CA VAL A 280 4.08 -15.91 3.98
C VAL A 280 3.10 -16.37 5.05
N VAL A 281 1.83 -16.05 4.82
CA VAL A 281 0.71 -16.44 5.67
C VAL A 281 -0.16 -17.43 4.90
N LEU A 282 -0.33 -18.63 5.47
CA LEU A 282 -1.24 -19.63 4.95
C LEU A 282 -2.58 -19.57 5.67
N GLN A 283 -3.63 -19.15 4.95
CA GLN A 283 -4.99 -19.08 5.47
C GLN A 283 -5.68 -20.45 5.37
N GLY A 284 -6.35 -20.81 6.45
CA GLY A 284 -7.14 -22.03 6.55
C GLY A 284 -6.30 -23.25 6.95
N LYS A 285 -6.92 -24.12 7.75
CA LYS A 285 -6.32 -25.37 8.17
C LYS A 285 -6.16 -26.31 6.96
N PRO A 286 -4.97 -26.86 6.70
CA PRO A 286 -4.80 -27.85 5.64
C PRO A 286 -5.62 -29.11 5.95
N SER A 287 -6.22 -29.73 4.94
CA SER A 287 -6.98 -30.99 5.13
C SER A 287 -6.08 -32.21 5.37
N LYS A 288 -4.81 -32.11 4.97
CA LYS A 288 -3.77 -33.14 5.12
C LYS A 288 -2.41 -32.48 5.25
N ASN A 289 -1.41 -33.22 5.73
CA ASN A 289 -0.04 -32.71 5.76
C ASN A 289 0.42 -32.29 4.36
N ILE A 290 1.03 -31.12 4.27
CA ILE A 290 1.65 -30.57 3.07
C ILE A 290 3.16 -30.74 3.23
N LYS A 291 3.81 -31.32 2.24
CA LYS A 291 5.26 -31.48 2.21
C LYS A 291 5.82 -30.87 0.94
N ASN A 292 6.85 -30.05 1.07
CA ASN A 292 7.62 -29.46 -0.03
C ASN A 292 6.76 -28.76 -1.09
N LEU A 293 5.68 -28.09 -0.70
CA LEU A 293 4.88 -27.31 -1.63
C LEU A 293 5.70 -26.08 -2.05
N LYS A 294 6.26 -26.11 -3.26
CA LYS A 294 7.06 -25.02 -3.82
C LYS A 294 6.15 -24.03 -4.56
N VAL A 295 6.00 -22.81 -4.02
CA VAL A 295 5.20 -21.72 -4.62
C VAL A 295 6.14 -20.60 -5.04
N VAL A 296 5.89 -19.99 -6.19
CA VAL A 296 6.65 -18.83 -6.66
C VAL A 296 6.01 -17.57 -6.06
N LEU A 297 6.71 -16.91 -5.14
CA LEU A 297 6.22 -15.69 -4.51
C LEU A 297 6.34 -14.51 -5.48
N VAL A 298 7.54 -14.32 -6.03
CA VAL A 298 7.88 -13.26 -6.99
C VAL A 298 8.57 -13.90 -8.19
N ASN A 299 8.06 -13.62 -9.39
CA ASN A 299 8.68 -13.99 -10.66
C ASN A 299 8.99 -12.71 -11.44
N ALA A 300 10.27 -12.37 -11.64
CA ALA A 300 10.70 -11.20 -12.41
C ALA A 300 11.27 -11.63 -13.77
N GLU A 301 10.68 -11.12 -14.86
CA GLU A 301 11.03 -11.55 -16.23
C GLU A 301 12.48 -11.21 -16.62
N GLY A 302 12.92 -9.99 -16.29
CA GLY A 302 14.29 -9.49 -16.48
C GLY A 302 15.29 -9.92 -15.42
N GLY A 303 14.85 -10.70 -14.42
CA GLY A 303 15.68 -11.20 -13.33
C GLY A 303 15.35 -10.56 -11.98
N LEU A 304 15.54 -11.33 -10.91
CA LEU A 304 15.33 -10.91 -9.53
C LEU A 304 16.66 -10.80 -8.80
N LYS A 305 16.89 -9.67 -8.14
CA LYS A 305 18.08 -9.44 -7.33
C LYS A 305 17.67 -9.16 -5.89
N LEU A 306 18.14 -10.02 -5.00
CA LEU A 306 18.04 -9.88 -3.55
C LEU A 306 19.42 -10.19 -2.96
N ASP A 307 19.95 -9.26 -2.18
CA ASP A 307 21.28 -9.42 -1.58
C ASP A 307 21.27 -10.52 -0.51
N LYS A 308 20.12 -10.68 0.16
CA LYS A 308 19.83 -11.74 1.11
C LYS A 308 18.46 -12.34 0.88
N LEU A 309 18.34 -13.64 1.12
CA LEU A 309 17.04 -14.31 1.20
C LEU A 309 16.29 -13.85 2.46
N PRO A 310 14.95 -13.87 2.44
CA PRO A 310 14.15 -13.72 3.65
C PRO A 310 14.46 -14.83 4.66
N GLU A 311 14.25 -14.53 5.93
CA GLU A 311 14.43 -15.52 7.01
C GLU A 311 13.34 -16.60 6.93
N ASP A 312 13.74 -17.85 7.16
CA ASP A 312 12.80 -18.97 7.22
C ASP A 312 11.75 -18.74 8.32
N ILE A 313 10.50 -19.09 8.02
CA ILE A 313 9.36 -18.87 8.93
C ILE A 313 8.93 -20.20 9.53
N SER A 314 8.73 -20.23 10.85
CA SER A 314 8.04 -21.33 11.54
C SER A 314 6.92 -20.75 12.41
N ARG A 315 5.69 -21.22 12.20
CA ARG A 315 4.50 -20.73 12.89
C ARG A 315 3.61 -21.90 13.31
N THR A 316 3.00 -21.75 14.47
CA THR A 316 2.00 -22.68 14.99
C THR A 316 0.67 -21.95 15.06
N GLU A 317 -0.32 -22.50 14.36
CA GLU A 317 -1.70 -22.04 14.31
C GLU A 317 -2.61 -23.06 14.99
N LYS A 318 -3.88 -22.71 15.21
CA LYS A 318 -4.84 -23.62 15.85
C LYS A 318 -5.01 -24.91 15.03
N GLY A 319 -4.38 -25.99 15.48
CA GLY A 319 -4.49 -27.33 14.90
C GLY A 319 -3.55 -27.64 13.72
N TYR A 320 -2.59 -26.77 13.40
CA TYR A 320 -1.50 -27.07 12.47
C TYR A 320 -0.28 -26.17 12.71
N LYS A 321 0.90 -26.66 12.34
CA LYS A 321 2.12 -25.85 12.23
C LYS A 321 2.57 -25.77 10.78
N TYR A 322 3.23 -24.69 10.41
CA TYR A 322 3.83 -24.58 9.09
C TYR A 322 5.23 -23.98 9.14
N GLU A 323 6.05 -24.45 8.21
CA GLU A 323 7.42 -24.02 8.00
C GLU A 323 7.55 -23.55 6.54
N VAL A 324 8.16 -22.39 6.34
CA VAL A 324 8.45 -21.81 5.04
C VAL A 324 9.95 -21.63 4.92
N LYS A 325 10.52 -22.27 3.92
CA LYS A 325 11.93 -22.06 3.54
C LYS A 325 12.02 -21.26 2.25
N PHE A 326 12.89 -20.27 2.22
CA PHE A 326 13.07 -19.45 1.03
C PHE A 326 14.17 -19.99 0.12
N GLN A 327 13.93 -19.96 -1.18
CA GLN A 327 14.91 -20.27 -2.21
C GLN A 327 14.82 -19.24 -3.32
N GLN A 328 15.91 -18.95 -4.01
CA GLN A 328 15.89 -18.10 -5.19
C GLN A 328 16.63 -18.72 -6.37
N ASP A 329 16.19 -18.37 -7.57
CA ASP A 329 16.96 -18.49 -8.80
C ASP A 329 17.05 -17.12 -9.48
N ALA A 330 17.61 -17.08 -10.69
CA ALA A 330 17.82 -15.82 -11.43
C ALA A 330 16.53 -15.00 -11.64
N LYS A 331 15.35 -15.62 -11.66
CA LYS A 331 14.07 -14.97 -11.96
C LYS A 331 13.05 -15.07 -10.83
N ASN A 332 13.25 -15.95 -9.86
CA ASN A 332 12.20 -16.34 -8.93
C ASN A 332 12.66 -16.31 -7.49
N LEU A 333 11.78 -15.79 -6.62
CA LEU A 333 11.77 -16.09 -5.19
C LEU A 333 10.70 -17.14 -4.92
N TYR A 334 11.11 -18.25 -4.31
CA TYR A 334 10.24 -19.35 -3.93
C TYR A 334 10.04 -19.44 -2.43
N ALA A 335 8.85 -19.88 -2.05
CA ALA A 335 8.55 -20.45 -0.74
C ALA A 335 8.41 -21.97 -0.88
N VAL A 336 9.19 -22.73 -0.11
CA VAL A 336 9.02 -24.18 0.07
C VAL A 336 8.27 -24.37 1.38
N ILE A 337 7.00 -24.74 1.26
CA ILE A 337 6.07 -24.79 2.39
C ILE A 337 5.85 -26.23 2.83
N ASN A 338 6.04 -26.46 4.12
CA ASN A 338 5.62 -27.67 4.82
C ASN A 338 4.54 -27.29 5.85
N ALA A 339 3.44 -28.04 5.89
CA ALA A 339 2.40 -27.86 6.90
C ALA A 339 2.04 -29.21 7.51
N GLN A 340 2.05 -29.28 8.84
CA GLN A 340 1.76 -30.49 9.59
C GLN A 340 0.57 -30.25 10.52
N LEU A 341 -0.44 -31.12 10.42
CA LEU A 341 -1.54 -31.16 11.38
C LEU A 341 -0.99 -31.53 12.76
N VAL A 342 -1.35 -30.74 13.77
CA VAL A 342 -1.06 -31.03 15.17
C VAL A 342 -2.36 -31.35 15.89
N LYS A 343 -2.28 -32.25 16.87
CA LYS A 343 -3.44 -32.68 17.66
C LYS A 343 -3.86 -31.59 18.64
#